data_AF-A0A0M3INY0-F1
#
_entry.id   AF-A0A0M3INY0-F1
#
_cell.length_a   1.000
_cell.length_b   1.000
_cell.length_c   1.000
_cell.angle_alpha   90.00
_cell.angle_beta   90.00
_cell.angle_gamma   90.00
#
_symmetry.space_group_name_H-M   'P 1'
#
loop_
_entity.id
_entity.type
_entity.pdbx_description
1 polymer ?
#
loop_
_entity_poly.entity_id
_entity_poly.type
_entity_poly.pdbx_seq_one_letter_code
_entity_poly.pdbx_strand_id
1 'polypeptide(L)'
;MMVSRRKPIQYNEFDVNDVIRRLIAVKTYQKSIDVSEHELKMICNLSRSIFMSQPMLLELEAPLKIAGDIHGQYSDLLRLFDLCGFPPESNYLFLGDYVDRGPKSIETIALLLCYKIKYPKNFFILRGNHEVANLNRIYGFYDECKRRCSVKIWKCFQDVFNCLPVAALIEHKIFCCHGGLSPSLRSLEQIKRITRPVDVQETGMSTALFFL
;
A
#
# COMPACT_ATOMS: atom_id res chain seq x y z
N MET A 1 -13.23 -50.89 -7.56
CA MET A 1 -13.34 -49.43 -7.33
C MET A 1 -12.15 -48.97 -6.50
N MET A 2 -11.13 -48.38 -7.14
CA MET A 2 -10.00 -47.78 -6.42
C MET A 2 -10.40 -46.36 -5.98
N VAL A 3 -10.60 -46.17 -4.68
CA VAL A 3 -10.76 -44.84 -4.09
C VAL A 3 -9.37 -44.20 -4.05
N SER A 4 -9.11 -43.31 -5.00
CA SER A 4 -7.90 -42.47 -5.01
C SER A 4 -7.87 -41.63 -3.74
N ARG A 5 -6.95 -41.96 -2.83
CA ARG A 5 -6.64 -41.14 -1.65
C ARG A 5 -6.12 -39.80 -2.17
N ARG A 6 -6.96 -38.76 -2.11
CA ARG A 6 -6.51 -37.38 -2.27
C ARG A 6 -5.39 -37.15 -1.26
N LYS A 7 -4.17 -36.88 -1.75
CA LYS A 7 -3.08 -36.42 -0.89
C LYS A 7 -3.57 -35.14 -0.17
N PRO A 8 -3.31 -34.99 1.13
CA PRO A 8 -3.62 -33.75 1.83
C PRO A 8 -2.87 -32.62 1.14
N ILE A 9 -3.59 -31.57 0.75
CA ILE A 9 -3.01 -30.36 0.19
C ILE A 9 -2.18 -29.73 1.32
N GLN A 10 -0.85 -29.75 1.19
CA GLN A 10 0.02 -28.97 2.07
C GLN A 10 -0.28 -27.49 1.84
N TYR A 11 -0.91 -26.84 2.82
CA TYR A 11 -0.87 -25.38 2.93
C TYR A 11 0.56 -25.01 3.31
N ASN A 12 1.45 -24.85 2.32
CA ASN A 12 2.68 -24.10 2.53
C ASN A 12 2.27 -22.65 2.72
N GLU A 13 2.09 -22.30 3.99
CA GLU A 13 1.65 -21.04 4.56
C GLU A 13 2.44 -19.87 4.00
N PHE A 14 1.73 -18.84 3.54
CA PHE A 14 2.33 -17.57 3.19
C PHE A 14 3.04 -16.98 4.43
N ASP A 15 4.37 -16.94 4.42
CA ASP A 15 5.17 -16.30 5.48
C ASP A 15 5.57 -14.88 5.06
N VAL A 16 4.88 -13.89 5.61
CA VAL A 16 5.18 -12.47 5.37
C VAL A 16 6.61 -12.10 5.82
N ASN A 17 7.17 -12.77 6.82
CA ASN A 17 8.53 -12.50 7.28
C ASN A 17 9.56 -12.92 6.23
N ASP A 18 9.33 -14.06 5.58
CA ASP A 18 10.20 -14.52 4.51
C ASP A 18 10.19 -13.56 3.32
N VAL A 19 9.00 -13.11 2.92
CA VAL A 19 8.86 -12.12 1.85
C VAL A 19 9.57 -10.82 2.21
N ILE A 20 9.41 -10.30 3.44
CA ILE A 20 10.12 -9.11 3.90
C ILE A 20 11.63 -9.31 3.84
N ARG A 21 12.15 -10.44 4.35
CA ARG A 21 13.58 -10.75 4.30
C ARG A 21 14.12 -10.75 2.88
N ARG A 22 13.41 -11.36 1.93
CA ARG A 22 13.78 -11.35 0.51
C ARG A 22 13.74 -9.95 -0.10
N LEU A 23 12.72 -9.16 0.23
CA LEU A 23 12.58 -7.78 -0.25
C LEU A 23 13.75 -6.90 0.24
N ILE A 24 14.07 -6.92 1.53
CA ILE A 24 15.14 -6.07 2.10
C ILE A 24 16.56 -6.53 1.75
N ALA A 25 16.76 -7.82 1.46
CA ALA A 25 18.08 -8.35 1.11
C ALA A 25 18.56 -7.94 -0.30
N VAL A 26 17.73 -7.21 -1.04
CA VAL A 26 17.97 -6.91 -2.44
C VAL A 26 19.04 -5.84 -2.60
N LYS A 27 20.03 -6.20 -3.39
CA LYS A 27 21.12 -5.30 -3.72
C LYS A 27 20.63 -4.31 -4.78
N THR A 28 21.09 -3.07 -4.69
CA THR A 28 20.69 -1.96 -5.57
C THR A 28 20.77 -2.30 -7.07
N TYR A 29 21.72 -3.14 -7.47
CA TYR A 29 21.94 -3.57 -8.86
C TYR A 29 21.04 -4.72 -9.36
N GLN A 30 20.28 -5.39 -8.49
CA GLN A 30 19.39 -6.47 -8.94
C GLN A 30 18.19 -5.88 -9.68
N LYS A 31 17.91 -6.43 -10.87
CA LYS A 31 16.84 -5.97 -11.77
C LYS A 31 15.43 -6.26 -11.25
N SER A 32 15.25 -7.31 -10.46
CA SER A 32 13.94 -7.73 -9.94
C SER A 32 14.08 -8.55 -8.67
N ILE A 33 13.10 -8.43 -7.77
CA ILE A 33 12.98 -9.30 -6.60
C ILE A 33 12.15 -10.53 -6.95
N ASP A 34 12.53 -11.68 -6.40
CA ASP A 34 11.80 -12.93 -6.50
C ASP A 34 10.60 -12.91 -5.53
N VAL A 35 9.51 -12.25 -5.94
CA VAL A 35 8.19 -12.37 -5.30
C VAL A 35 7.22 -12.92 -6.33
N SER A 36 6.69 -14.11 -6.06
CA SER A 36 5.80 -14.80 -6.98
C SER A 36 4.44 -14.10 -7.09
N GLU A 37 3.74 -14.31 -8.21
CA GLU A 37 2.35 -13.82 -8.36
C GLU A 37 1.41 -14.33 -7.26
N HIS A 38 1.65 -15.54 -6.76
CA HIS A 38 0.86 -16.11 -5.67
C HIS A 38 1.06 -15.30 -4.38
N GLU A 39 2.31 -15.00 -4.04
CA GLU A 39 2.63 -14.16 -2.88
C GLU A 39 2.07 -12.75 -3.04
N LEU A 40 2.19 -12.13 -4.21
CA LEU A 40 1.60 -10.81 -4.48
C LEU A 40 0.07 -10.80 -4.26
N LYS A 41 -0.63 -11.85 -4.72
CA LYS A 41 -2.08 -12.01 -4.47
C LYS A 41 -2.38 -12.16 -2.97
N MET A 42 -1.58 -12.96 -2.25
CA MET A 42 -1.75 -13.13 -0.81
C MET A 42 -1.52 -11.83 -0.04
N ILE A 43 -0.46 -11.08 -0.38
CA ILE A 43 -0.17 -9.75 0.17
C ILE A 43 -1.38 -8.83 -0.05
N CYS A 44 -1.88 -8.74 -1.28
CA CYS A 44 -3.04 -7.89 -1.59
C CYS A 44 -4.29 -8.29 -0.79
N ASN A 45 -4.61 -9.58 -0.72
CA ASN A 45 -5.81 -10.05 -0.03
C ASN A 45 -5.75 -9.76 1.48
N LEU A 46 -4.60 -10.03 2.11
CA LEU A 46 -4.39 -9.82 3.54
C LEU A 46 -4.38 -8.33 3.89
N SER A 47 -3.63 -7.50 3.14
CA SER A 47 -3.57 -6.07 3.39
C SER A 47 -4.92 -5.40 3.16
N ARG A 48 -5.66 -5.78 2.11
CA ARG A 48 -7.01 -5.28 1.85
C ARG A 48 -7.95 -5.53 3.02
N SER A 49 -7.88 -6.72 3.62
CA SER A 49 -8.70 -7.09 4.77
C SER A 49 -8.39 -6.22 6.00
N ILE A 50 -7.12 -5.88 6.21
CA ILE A 50 -6.69 -4.95 7.27
C ILE A 50 -7.18 -3.53 6.99
N PHE A 51 -7.05 -3.03 5.77
CA PHE A 51 -7.54 -1.70 5.46
C PHE A 51 -9.05 -1.59 5.65
N MET A 52 -9.81 -2.58 5.18
CA MET A 52 -11.27 -2.61 5.35
C MET A 52 -11.72 -2.61 6.82
N SER A 53 -10.90 -3.11 7.76
CA SER A 53 -11.20 -3.10 9.19
C SER A 53 -10.78 -1.80 9.92
N GLN A 54 -9.96 -0.95 9.29
CA GLN A 54 -9.50 0.33 9.84
C GLN A 54 -10.31 1.50 9.25
N PRO A 55 -10.52 2.62 9.96
CA PRO A 55 -11.31 3.73 9.46
C PRO A 55 -10.66 4.44 8.24
N MET A 56 -11.47 5.18 7.47
CA MET A 56 -10.99 6.02 6.35
C MET A 56 -10.19 7.24 6.80
N LEU A 57 -10.51 7.76 7.99
CA LEU A 57 -9.71 8.73 8.72
C LEU A 57 -9.02 7.99 9.86
N LEU A 58 -7.72 7.79 9.74
CA LEU A 58 -6.93 7.18 10.81
C LEU A 58 -6.74 8.16 11.96
N GLU A 59 -6.90 7.69 13.20
CA GLU A 59 -6.58 8.47 14.40
C GLU A 59 -5.33 7.85 15.02
N LEU A 60 -4.23 8.60 15.05
CA LEU A 60 -2.88 8.11 15.33
C LEU A 60 -2.22 8.86 16.49
N GLU A 61 -1.31 8.17 17.18
CA GLU A 61 -0.55 8.71 18.32
C GLU A 61 0.95 8.79 17.98
N ALA A 62 1.62 9.77 18.57
CA ALA A 62 3.07 9.89 18.49
C ALA A 62 3.77 8.88 19.45
N PRO A 63 5.03 8.49 19.21
CA PRO A 63 5.91 8.92 18.12
C PRO A 63 5.66 8.15 16.82
N LEU A 64 5.71 8.85 15.68
CA LEU A 64 5.70 8.25 14.35
C LEU A 64 6.46 9.11 13.34
N LYS A 65 6.94 8.49 12.27
CA LYS A 65 7.66 9.14 11.16
C LYS A 65 6.74 9.25 9.96
N ILE A 66 6.68 10.45 9.36
CA ILE A 66 5.84 10.73 8.21
C ILE A 66 6.71 10.72 6.96
N ALA A 67 6.32 9.95 5.94
CA ALA A 67 7.00 9.88 4.65
C ALA A 67 6.04 10.25 3.52
N GLY A 68 6.51 11.10 2.61
CA GLY A 68 5.79 11.49 1.39
C GLY A 68 5.97 10.48 0.25
N ASP A 69 5.91 11.00 -0.97
CA ASP A 69 5.95 10.23 -2.21
C ASP A 69 7.22 9.38 -2.33
N ILE A 70 7.05 8.17 -2.89
CA ILE A 70 8.14 7.23 -3.16
C ILE A 70 8.26 6.91 -4.65
N HIS A 71 7.16 6.86 -5.39
CA HIS A 71 7.13 6.65 -6.84
C HIS A 71 8.07 5.55 -7.35
N GLY A 72 7.99 4.34 -6.78
CA GLY A 72 8.81 3.21 -7.22
C GLY A 72 10.32 3.39 -7.03
N GLN A 73 10.79 4.41 -6.30
CA GLN A 73 12.20 4.62 -5.92
C GLN A 73 12.61 3.68 -4.76
N TYR A 74 12.59 2.37 -5.04
CA TYR A 74 12.74 1.33 -4.02
C TYR A 74 14.05 1.43 -3.22
N SER A 75 15.16 1.78 -3.87
CA SER A 75 16.45 1.96 -3.18
C SER A 75 16.40 3.10 -2.15
N ASP A 76 15.68 4.18 -2.48
CA ASP A 76 15.51 5.33 -1.58
C ASP A 76 14.56 4.99 -0.43
N LEU A 77 13.55 4.16 -0.66
CA LEU A 77 12.70 3.60 0.40
C LEU A 77 13.53 2.75 1.40
N LEU A 78 14.39 1.86 0.90
CA LEU A 78 15.28 1.08 1.78
C LEU A 78 16.22 2.00 2.55
N ARG A 79 16.79 3.01 1.89
CA ARG A 79 17.66 4.00 2.53
C ARG A 79 16.94 4.81 3.59
N LEU A 80 15.66 5.14 3.37
CA LEU A 80 14.82 5.79 4.36
C LEU A 80 14.68 4.91 5.62
N PHE A 81 14.44 3.62 5.47
CA PHE A 81 14.39 2.70 6.62
C PHE A 81 15.76 2.53 7.30
N ASP A 82 16.87 2.47 6.56
CA ASP A 82 18.21 2.42 7.14
C ASP A 82 18.51 3.65 8.02
N LEU A 83 18.08 4.83 7.57
CA LEU A 83 18.33 6.09 8.28
C LEU A 83 17.36 6.31 9.44
N CYS A 84 16.12 5.86 9.29
CA CYS A 84 15.04 6.16 10.22
C CYS A 84 14.63 4.98 11.12
N GLY A 85 15.20 3.79 10.96
CA GLY A 85 14.87 2.58 11.71
C GLY A 85 13.81 1.74 11.02
N PHE A 86 14.05 0.44 10.89
CA PHE A 86 13.07 -0.46 10.26
C PHE A 86 11.87 -0.71 11.17
N PRO A 87 10.65 -0.94 10.63
CA PRO A 87 9.55 -1.41 11.44
C PRO A 87 9.89 -2.75 12.15
N PRO A 88 9.69 -2.87 13.48
CA PRO A 88 8.84 -2.04 14.32
C PRO A 88 9.61 -1.03 15.20
N GLU A 89 10.91 -0.81 14.97
CA GLU A 89 11.74 0.14 15.73
C GLU A 89 11.23 1.58 15.60
N SER A 90 10.55 1.88 14.49
CA SER A 90 9.86 3.15 14.26
C SER A 90 8.46 2.92 13.70
N ASN A 91 7.50 3.72 14.19
CA ASN A 91 6.15 3.78 13.62
C ASN A 91 6.18 4.68 12.37
N TYR A 92 5.38 4.36 11.36
CA TYR A 92 5.36 5.08 10.09
C TYR A 92 3.95 5.45 9.64
N LEU A 93 3.82 6.65 9.08
CA LEU A 93 2.70 7.08 8.26
C LEU A 93 3.23 7.48 6.87
N PHE A 94 2.83 6.74 5.85
CA PHE A 94 3.10 7.08 4.46
C PHE A 94 1.91 7.84 3.87
N LEU A 95 2.19 8.92 3.12
CA LEU A 95 1.15 9.85 2.66
C LEU A 95 0.52 9.51 1.31
N GLY A 96 1.10 8.63 0.50
CA GLY A 96 0.60 8.27 -0.82
C GLY A 96 1.71 8.13 -1.84
N ASP A 97 1.35 7.87 -3.09
CA ASP A 97 2.23 7.93 -4.27
C ASP A 97 3.41 6.97 -4.19
N TYR A 98 3.06 5.69 -4.10
CA TYR A 98 4.01 4.58 -3.95
C TYR A 98 4.49 4.05 -5.29
N VAL A 99 3.61 4.10 -6.28
CA VAL A 99 3.80 3.51 -7.61
C VAL A 99 3.98 4.59 -8.68
N ASP A 100 4.21 4.12 -9.91
CA ASP A 100 4.47 4.94 -11.10
C ASP A 100 5.81 5.69 -11.07
N ARG A 101 6.20 6.20 -12.25
CA ARG A 101 7.40 7.02 -12.54
C ARG A 101 8.76 6.35 -12.28
N GLY A 102 8.93 5.66 -11.18
CA GLY A 102 10.15 4.91 -10.86
C GLY A 102 10.15 3.47 -11.36
N PRO A 103 11.31 2.81 -11.27
CA PRO A 103 11.56 1.54 -11.95
C PRO A 103 11.10 0.28 -11.19
N LYS A 104 10.77 0.41 -9.89
CA LYS A 104 10.53 -0.70 -8.96
C LYS A 104 9.27 -0.49 -8.13
N SER A 105 8.16 -0.16 -8.78
CA SER A 105 6.89 0.10 -8.09
C SER A 105 6.34 -1.15 -7.42
N ILE A 106 6.47 -2.33 -8.06
CA ILE A 106 6.00 -3.60 -7.47
C ILE A 106 6.70 -3.89 -6.16
N GLU A 107 8.03 -3.76 -6.11
CA GLU A 107 8.82 -3.95 -4.89
C GLU A 107 8.44 -2.96 -3.80
N THR A 108 8.32 -1.67 -4.15
CA THR A 108 7.94 -0.60 -3.24
C THR A 108 6.62 -0.92 -2.58
N ILE A 109 5.56 -1.12 -3.36
CA ILE A 109 4.24 -1.35 -2.78
C ILE A 109 4.15 -2.70 -2.06
N ALA A 110 4.80 -3.76 -2.57
CA ALA A 110 4.82 -5.06 -1.90
C ALA A 110 5.46 -4.98 -0.51
N LEU A 111 6.60 -4.28 -0.37
CA LEU A 111 7.26 -4.11 0.93
C LEU A 111 6.39 -3.32 1.91
N LEU A 112 5.80 -2.21 1.46
CA LEU A 112 4.90 -1.40 2.31
C LEU A 112 3.70 -2.23 2.78
N LEU A 113 3.06 -3.01 1.89
CA LEU A 113 1.95 -3.88 2.25
C LEU A 113 2.37 -5.02 3.17
N CYS A 114 3.55 -5.61 2.98
CA CYS A 114 4.10 -6.60 3.90
C CYS A 114 4.31 -6.02 5.31
N TYR A 115 4.85 -4.82 5.44
CA TYR A 115 4.95 -4.15 6.73
C TYR A 115 3.58 -3.80 7.32
N LYS A 116 2.61 -3.42 6.48
CA LYS A 116 1.23 -3.22 6.95
C LYS A 116 0.61 -4.50 7.51
N ILE A 117 0.84 -5.64 6.86
CA ILE A 117 0.38 -6.95 7.32
C ILE A 117 1.05 -7.33 8.64
N LYS A 118 2.37 -7.14 8.72
CA LYS A 118 3.16 -7.54 9.89
C LYS A 118 2.91 -6.64 11.11
N TYR A 119 2.73 -5.33 10.90
CA TYR A 119 2.62 -4.33 11.95
C TYR A 119 1.40 -3.40 11.73
N PRO A 120 0.16 -3.93 11.74
CA PRO A 120 -1.03 -3.18 11.34
C PRO A 120 -1.35 -1.97 12.23
N LYS A 121 -0.80 -1.94 13.46
CA LYS A 121 -0.96 -0.88 14.47
C LYS A 121 0.22 0.09 14.55
N ASN A 122 1.29 -0.12 13.78
CA ASN A 122 2.51 0.69 13.81
C ASN A 122 2.90 1.21 12.42
N PHE A 123 2.34 0.64 11.36
CA PHE A 123 2.61 0.99 9.98
C PHE A 123 1.32 1.40 9.27
N PHE A 124 1.27 2.64 8.81
CA PHE A 124 0.09 3.28 8.23
C PHE A 124 0.40 3.79 6.83
N ILE A 125 -0.57 3.63 5.93
CA ILE A 125 -0.45 3.91 4.50
C ILE A 125 -1.71 4.65 4.11
N LEU A 126 -1.58 5.90 3.64
CA LEU A 126 -2.67 6.66 3.05
C LEU A 126 -2.70 6.45 1.54
N ARG A 127 -3.81 6.84 0.92
CA ARG A 127 -3.97 6.78 -0.52
C ARG A 127 -3.47 8.08 -1.16
N GLY A 128 -2.58 7.98 -2.15
CA GLY A 128 -2.22 9.07 -3.06
C GLY A 128 -3.05 9.04 -4.35
N ASN A 129 -2.80 10.00 -5.24
CA ASN A 129 -3.50 10.01 -6.54
C ASN A 129 -2.97 8.92 -7.48
N HIS A 130 -1.70 8.52 -7.36
CA HIS A 130 -1.14 7.42 -8.15
C HIS A 130 -1.66 6.04 -7.70
N GLU A 131 -2.40 5.95 -6.60
CA GLU A 131 -3.20 4.77 -6.22
C GLU A 131 -4.61 4.78 -6.84
N VAL A 132 -4.76 5.34 -8.05
CA VAL A 132 -5.99 5.37 -8.84
C VAL A 132 -5.76 4.73 -10.21
N ALA A 133 -6.70 3.88 -10.64
CA ALA A 133 -6.54 3.04 -11.83
C ALA A 133 -6.24 3.83 -13.10
N ASN A 134 -6.87 4.98 -13.29
CA ASN A 134 -6.69 5.77 -14.51
C ASN A 134 -5.31 6.44 -14.58
N LEU A 135 -4.72 6.83 -13.43
CA LEU A 135 -3.38 7.39 -13.41
C LEU A 135 -2.33 6.29 -13.57
N ASN A 136 -2.40 5.25 -12.74
CA ASN A 136 -1.37 4.22 -12.74
C ASN A 136 -1.44 3.26 -13.94
N ARG A 137 -2.50 3.37 -14.75
CA ARG A 137 -2.56 2.81 -16.10
C ARG A 137 -1.63 3.49 -17.09
N ILE A 138 -1.36 4.78 -16.91
CA ILE A 138 -0.66 5.63 -17.87
C ILE A 138 0.77 5.94 -17.40
N TYR A 139 0.99 6.07 -16.09
CA TYR A 139 2.27 6.54 -15.53
C TYR A 139 3.27 5.43 -15.13
N GLY A 140 2.96 4.18 -15.47
CA GLY A 140 3.95 3.10 -15.54
C GLY A 140 3.63 1.82 -14.77
N PHE A 141 2.82 1.88 -13.71
CA PHE A 141 2.59 0.73 -12.83
C PHE A 141 1.86 -0.42 -13.54
N TYR A 142 0.87 -0.10 -14.38
CA TYR A 142 0.19 -1.09 -15.21
C TYR A 142 1.16 -1.81 -16.15
N ASP A 143 2.02 -1.06 -16.83
CA ASP A 143 3.01 -1.64 -17.75
C ASP A 143 4.07 -2.44 -17.01
N GLU A 144 4.49 -2.00 -15.81
CA GLU A 144 5.38 -2.76 -14.94
C GLU A 144 4.76 -4.12 -14.55
N CYS A 145 3.52 -4.10 -14.05
CA CYS A 145 2.78 -5.31 -13.69
C CYS A 145 2.56 -6.24 -14.90
N LYS A 146 2.16 -5.69 -16.05
CA LYS A 146 1.93 -6.46 -17.28
C LYS A 146 3.22 -7.11 -17.79
N ARG A 147 4.34 -6.41 -17.71
CA ARG A 147 5.64 -6.89 -18.21
C ARG A 147 6.28 -7.95 -17.29
N ARG A 148 6.15 -7.78 -15.98
CA ARG A 148 6.86 -8.60 -14.98
C ARG A 148 6.02 -9.70 -14.36
N CYS A 149 4.70 -9.52 -14.35
CA CYS A 149 3.75 -10.42 -13.76
C CYS A 149 2.59 -10.62 -14.75
N SER A 150 1.41 -10.09 -14.42
CA SER A 150 0.25 -10.11 -15.29
C SER A 150 -0.69 -8.94 -14.99
N VAL A 151 -1.59 -8.67 -15.93
CA VAL A 151 -2.69 -7.71 -15.74
C VAL A 151 -3.58 -8.08 -14.55
N LYS A 152 -3.65 -9.36 -14.17
CA LYS A 152 -4.40 -9.82 -13.00
C LYS A 152 -3.79 -9.28 -11.70
N ILE A 153 -2.45 -9.23 -11.60
CA ILE A 153 -1.76 -8.66 -10.44
C ILE A 153 -2.03 -7.16 -10.32
N TRP A 154 -1.98 -6.41 -11.43
CA TRP A 154 -2.37 -5.01 -11.41
C TRP A 154 -3.79 -4.82 -10.85
N LYS A 155 -4.77 -5.62 -11.30
CA LYS A 155 -6.14 -5.57 -10.76
C LYS A 155 -6.20 -5.87 -9.26
N CYS A 156 -5.43 -6.85 -8.77
CA CYS A 156 -5.34 -7.12 -7.33
C CYS A 156 -4.81 -5.91 -6.54
N PHE A 157 -3.83 -5.18 -7.07
CA PHE A 157 -3.37 -3.94 -6.45
C PHE A 157 -4.44 -2.86 -6.47
N GLN A 158 -5.20 -2.71 -7.57
CA GLN A 158 -6.33 -1.77 -7.60
C GLN A 158 -7.39 -2.08 -6.54
N ASP A 159 -7.67 -3.37 -6.29
CA ASP A 159 -8.59 -3.79 -5.22
C ASP A 159 -8.10 -3.39 -3.82
N VAL A 160 -6.78 -3.34 -3.62
CA VAL A 160 -6.17 -2.83 -2.38
C VAL A 160 -6.25 -1.31 -2.31
N PHE A 161 -5.86 -0.64 -3.39
CA PHE A 161 -5.82 0.83 -3.47
C PHE A 161 -7.19 1.47 -3.23
N ASN A 162 -8.25 0.85 -3.74
CA ASN A 162 -9.62 1.28 -3.50
C ASN A 162 -10.08 1.15 -2.03
N CYS A 163 -9.30 0.48 -1.18
CA CYS A 163 -9.57 0.31 0.24
C CYS A 163 -8.67 1.17 1.16
N LEU A 164 -7.66 1.85 0.61
CA LEU A 164 -6.73 2.65 1.40
C LEU A 164 -7.44 3.81 2.12
N PRO A 165 -7.10 4.08 3.40
CA PRO A 165 -7.49 5.29 4.10
C PRO A 165 -7.02 6.55 3.35
N VAL A 166 -7.76 7.65 3.49
CA VAL A 166 -7.51 8.86 2.68
C VAL A 166 -6.89 9.99 3.50
N ALA A 167 -6.99 9.90 4.83
CA ALA A 167 -6.42 10.88 5.73
C ALA A 167 -6.05 10.24 7.08
N ALA A 168 -5.19 10.93 7.83
CA ALA A 168 -4.91 10.65 9.22
C ALA A 168 -4.98 11.93 10.06
N LEU A 169 -5.27 11.77 11.35
CA LEU A 169 -5.22 12.82 12.35
C LEU A 169 -4.31 12.35 13.48
N ILE A 170 -3.16 12.99 13.64
CA ILE A 170 -2.14 12.65 14.65
C ILE A 170 -2.35 13.54 15.88
N GLU A 171 -2.44 12.95 17.07
CA GLU A 171 -2.59 13.65 18.36
C GLU A 171 -3.78 14.63 18.38
N HIS A 172 -4.82 14.37 17.59
CA HIS A 172 -5.94 15.28 17.34
C HIS A 172 -5.54 16.70 16.87
N LYS A 173 -4.33 16.86 16.34
CA LYS A 173 -3.71 18.16 16.04
C LYS A 173 -3.19 18.28 14.62
N ILE A 174 -2.57 17.23 14.09
CA ILE A 174 -1.94 17.26 12.76
C ILE A 174 -2.79 16.45 11.80
N PHE A 175 -3.45 17.15 10.87
CA PHE A 175 -4.18 16.53 9.77
C PHE A 175 -3.22 16.18 8.63
N CYS A 176 -3.27 14.94 8.16
CA CYS A 176 -2.44 14.43 7.09
C CYS A 176 -3.31 13.87 5.96
N CYS A 177 -3.04 14.29 4.74
CA CYS A 177 -3.55 13.71 3.49
C CYS A 177 -2.44 13.81 2.42
N HIS A 178 -2.64 13.17 1.27
CA HIS A 178 -1.66 13.24 0.17
C HIS A 178 -1.65 14.62 -0.49
N GLY A 179 -2.82 15.05 -0.98
CA GLY A 179 -3.03 16.35 -1.60
C GLY A 179 -3.24 17.42 -0.54
N GLY A 180 -4.45 17.98 -0.49
CA GLY A 180 -4.73 19.11 0.40
C GLY A 180 -6.19 19.25 0.79
N LEU A 181 -6.54 20.44 1.27
CA LEU A 181 -7.88 20.72 1.75
C LEU A 181 -8.87 20.87 0.58
N SER A 182 -10.01 20.18 0.68
CA SER A 182 -11.14 20.41 -0.22
C SER A 182 -11.98 21.59 0.28
N PRO A 183 -12.43 22.53 -0.59
CA PRO A 183 -13.39 23.58 -0.22
C PRO A 183 -14.72 23.02 0.33
N SER A 184 -15.03 21.77 0.00
CA SER A 184 -16.23 21.04 0.44
C SER A 184 -16.04 20.28 1.76
N LEU A 185 -14.81 20.20 2.29
CA LEU A 185 -14.52 19.57 3.56
C LEU A 185 -14.79 20.58 4.69
N ARG A 186 -15.94 20.43 5.34
CA ARG A 186 -16.40 21.24 6.49
C ARG A 186 -16.22 20.53 7.82
N SER A 187 -16.15 19.20 7.82
CA SER A 187 -16.00 18.36 9.00
C SER A 187 -15.26 17.07 8.68
N LEU A 188 -14.39 16.63 9.59
CA LEU A 188 -13.69 15.34 9.49
C LEU A 188 -14.66 14.14 9.48
N GLU A 189 -15.88 14.31 9.99
CA GLU A 189 -16.94 13.29 9.90
C GLU A 189 -17.34 12.98 8.46
N GLN A 190 -17.13 13.92 7.51
CA GLN A 190 -17.34 13.64 6.09
C GLN A 190 -16.37 12.57 5.58
N ILE A 191 -15.12 12.58 6.06
CA ILE A 191 -14.10 11.59 5.69
C ILE A 191 -14.43 10.23 6.31
N LYS A 192 -14.85 10.21 7.58
CA LYS A 192 -15.26 8.98 8.28
C LYS A 192 -16.41 8.25 7.60
N ARG A 193 -17.30 8.99 6.91
CA ARG A 193 -18.47 8.46 6.19
C ARG A 193 -18.16 7.92 4.79
N ILE A 194 -16.94 8.06 4.27
CA ILE A 194 -16.58 7.51 2.96
C ILE A 194 -16.64 5.98 3.03
N THR A 195 -17.49 5.38 2.20
CA THR A 195 -17.61 3.93 2.07
C THR A 195 -16.48 3.37 1.21
N ARG A 196 -16.09 2.12 1.47
CA ARG A 196 -15.09 1.40 0.69
C ARG A 196 -15.64 0.08 0.17
N PRO A 197 -15.13 -0.46 -0.95
CA PRO A 197 -14.10 0.13 -1.83
C PRO A 197 -14.64 1.35 -2.59
N VAL A 198 -13.79 2.34 -2.88
CA VAL A 198 -14.17 3.56 -3.61
C VAL A 198 -13.20 3.83 -4.75
N ASP A 199 -13.71 4.13 -5.94
CA ASP A 199 -12.93 4.73 -7.01
C ASP A 199 -13.04 6.25 -6.92
N VAL A 200 -11.92 6.96 -7.08
CA VAL A 200 -11.80 8.41 -6.80
C VAL A 200 -12.70 9.25 -7.71
N GLN A 201 -13.14 8.70 -8.84
CA GLN A 201 -14.02 9.39 -9.79
C GLN A 201 -15.44 9.61 -9.28
N GLU A 202 -15.88 8.91 -8.23
CA GLU A 202 -17.29 8.97 -7.79
C GLU A 202 -17.59 10.04 -6.72
N THR A 203 -16.57 10.67 -6.11
CA THR A 203 -16.81 11.63 -5.03
C THR A 203 -16.09 12.97 -5.26
N GLY A 204 -16.82 14.03 -5.61
CA GLY A 204 -16.24 15.39 -5.77
C GLY A 204 -15.51 15.94 -4.53
N MET A 205 -15.74 15.36 -3.34
CA MET A 205 -14.98 15.64 -2.11
C MET A 205 -13.57 15.03 -2.12
N SER A 206 -13.37 13.89 -2.78
CA SER A 206 -12.15 13.11 -2.68
C SER A 206 -11.02 13.63 -3.56
N THR A 207 -11.33 14.31 -4.66
CA THR A 207 -10.30 14.77 -5.61
C THR A 207 -9.28 15.71 -4.95
N ALA A 208 -9.69 16.72 -4.18
CA ALA A 208 -8.72 17.63 -3.56
C ALA A 208 -7.86 16.99 -2.45
N LEU A 209 -8.35 15.94 -1.78
CA LEU A 209 -7.56 15.19 -0.78
C LEU A 209 -6.42 14.38 -1.42
N PHE A 210 -6.49 14.14 -2.74
CA PHE A 210 -5.48 13.41 -3.51
C PHE A 210 -4.71 14.29 -4.50
N PHE A 211 -5.22 15.45 -4.86
CA PHE A 211 -4.60 16.31 -5.88
C PHE A 211 -4.36 17.69 -5.29
N LEU A 212 -3.09 18.10 -5.26
CA LEU A 212 -2.67 19.50 -5.13
C LEU A 212 -2.20 20.02 -6.50
#